data_AF-A0A7X7KVA7-F1
#
_entry.id   AF-A0A7X7KVA7-F1
#
_cell.length_a   1.000
_cell.length_b   1.000
_cell.length_c   1.000
_cell.angle_alpha   90.00
_cell.angle_beta   90.00
_cell.angle_gamma   90.00
#
_symmetry.space_group_name_H-M   'P 1'
#
loop_
_entity.id
_entity.type
_entity.pdbx_description
1 polymer ?
#
loop_
_entity_poly.entity_id
_entity_poly.type
_entity_poly.pdbx_seq_one_letter_code
_entity_poly.pdbx_strand_id
1 'polypeptide(L)'
;TPFCSCSSIPLFMGFTSAGLPIGVSFSFLISSPMVDLGSLVLLMGIFGAPVAFVYVIAGLIIAIIGGAIIERMHMEKYVESFILSAGSVDIESPELTLKDRLVYAKYQMLSTLKKVFPYILIGVGVGAIIHNWVPEVWVASILGSRNPFGVVLATILGIPMYGDIFGTIPVAEALLGKGAQLGTVLAFMMAVTTLSLPSMIMLRKAIKPKLLGLFIAICAVGIILIGYFFNLIQPFIV
;
A
#
# COMPACT_ATOMS: atom_id res chain seq x y z
N THR A 1 -5.13 5.53 7.77
CA THR A 1 -4.35 6.77 7.81
C THR A 1 -4.87 7.72 6.73
N PRO A 2 -4.65 9.04 6.81
CA PRO A 2 -4.97 9.96 5.71
C PRO A 2 -3.89 9.97 4.61
N PHE A 3 -2.94 9.03 4.67
CA PHE A 3 -1.68 9.07 3.94
C PHE A 3 -1.67 8.00 2.85
N CYS A 4 -1.63 8.43 1.60
CA CYS A 4 -1.39 7.55 0.46
C CYS A 4 0.06 7.04 0.46
N SER A 5 0.33 5.98 -0.29
CA SER A 5 1.64 5.32 -0.40
C SER A 5 2.81 6.28 -0.68
N CYS A 6 2.56 7.40 -1.38
CA CYS A 6 3.52 8.47 -1.64
C CYS A 6 4.00 9.23 -0.37
N SER A 7 3.18 9.26 0.67
CA SER A 7 3.45 9.97 1.94
C SER A 7 3.88 9.04 3.07
N SER A 8 3.51 7.77 3.02
CA SER A 8 3.89 6.77 4.03
C SER A 8 5.38 6.46 4.03
N ILE A 9 6.05 6.51 2.87
CA ILE A 9 7.49 6.21 2.74
C ILE A 9 8.38 7.29 3.40
N PRO A 10 8.18 8.61 3.15
CA PRO A 10 8.89 9.64 3.91
C PRO A 10 8.67 9.55 5.42
N LEU A 11 7.45 9.25 5.86
CA LEU A 11 7.14 9.06 7.28
C LEU A 11 7.87 7.85 7.86
N PHE A 12 7.93 6.73 7.12
CA PHE A 12 8.74 5.57 7.50
C PHE A 12 10.23 5.91 7.64
N MET A 13 10.79 6.68 6.70
CA MET A 13 12.18 7.13 6.81
C MET A 13 12.37 7.99 8.05
N GLY A 14 11.44 8.91 8.33
CA GLY A 14 11.45 9.75 9.53
C GLY A 14 11.41 8.94 10.84
N PHE A 15 10.48 7.98 10.95
CA PHE A 15 10.37 7.11 12.11
C PHE A 15 11.62 6.27 12.33
N THR A 16 12.15 5.70 11.25
CA THR A 16 13.35 4.86 11.32
C THR A 16 14.59 5.69 11.66
N SER A 17 14.68 6.94 11.16
CA SER A 17 15.75 7.86 11.55
C SER A 17 15.67 8.33 13.01
N ALA A 18 14.47 8.36 13.59
CA ALA A 18 14.24 8.68 15.00
C ALA A 18 14.52 7.50 15.95
N GLY A 19 14.97 6.35 15.42
CA GLY A 19 15.30 5.17 16.21
C GLY A 19 14.10 4.33 16.64
N LEU A 20 12.92 4.50 16.02
CA LEU A 20 11.78 3.62 16.29
C LEU A 20 12.07 2.18 15.81
N PRO A 21 11.59 1.15 16.55
CA PRO A 21 11.74 -0.24 16.14
C PRO A 21 11.19 -0.47 14.74
N ILE A 22 11.94 -1.23 13.93
CA ILE A 22 11.67 -1.34 12.50
C ILE A 22 10.33 -2.05 12.25
N GLY A 23 9.94 -3.00 13.09
CA GLY A 23 8.64 -3.64 13.05
C GLY A 23 7.46 -2.67 13.19
N VAL A 24 7.59 -1.63 14.02
CA VAL A 24 6.55 -0.60 14.17
C VAL A 24 6.44 0.23 12.90
N SER A 25 7.58 0.64 12.34
CA SER A 25 7.66 1.41 11.10
C SER A 25 7.09 0.61 9.91
N PHE A 26 7.33 -0.70 9.82
CA PHE A 26 6.73 -1.55 8.81
C PHE A 26 5.24 -1.83 9.05
N SER A 27 4.79 -1.98 10.29
CA SER A 27 3.35 -2.07 10.61
C SER A 27 2.62 -0.82 10.11
N PHE A 28 3.22 0.36 10.28
CA PHE A 28 2.69 1.60 9.72
C PHE A 28 2.68 1.60 8.19
N LEU A 29 3.79 1.20 7.54
CA LEU A 29 3.86 1.10 6.08
C LEU A 29 2.81 0.17 5.48
N ILE A 30 2.56 -0.98 6.11
CA ILE A 30 1.57 -1.97 5.65
C ILE A 30 0.14 -1.45 5.88
N SER A 31 -0.14 -0.91 7.07
CA SER A 31 -1.49 -0.43 7.41
C SER A 31 -1.91 0.82 6.64
N SER A 32 -0.97 1.67 6.21
CA SER A 32 -1.31 2.95 5.58
C SER A 32 -2.14 2.81 4.29
N PRO A 33 -1.75 1.99 3.30
CA PRO A 33 -2.55 1.75 2.09
C PRO A 33 -3.71 0.77 2.29
N MET A 34 -3.66 -0.07 3.34
CA MET A 34 -4.71 -1.06 3.60
C MET A 34 -5.89 -0.48 4.38
N VAL A 35 -5.63 0.43 5.33
CA VAL A 35 -6.62 0.95 6.28
C VAL A 35 -6.60 2.48 6.21
N ASP A 36 -7.13 3.03 5.11
CA ASP A 36 -7.33 4.47 4.95
C ASP A 36 -8.81 4.87 5.11
N LEU A 37 -9.05 6.12 5.49
CA LEU A 37 -10.41 6.60 5.76
C LEU A 37 -11.27 6.67 4.48
N GLY A 38 -10.67 7.02 3.34
CA GLY A 38 -11.34 7.06 2.05
C GLY A 38 -11.77 5.68 1.58
N SER A 39 -10.86 4.71 1.62
CA SER A 39 -11.10 3.28 1.43
C SER A 39 -12.26 2.79 2.29
N LEU A 40 -12.28 3.15 3.58
CA LEU A 40 -13.32 2.73 4.52
C LEU A 40 -14.70 3.29 4.11
N VAL A 41 -14.79 4.59 3.80
CA VAL A 41 -16.03 5.23 3.33
C VAL A 41 -16.53 4.59 2.03
N LEU A 42 -15.63 4.32 1.09
CA LEU A 42 -15.96 3.68 -0.17
C LEU A 42 -16.42 2.24 0.00
N LEU A 43 -15.70 1.45 0.82
CA LEU A 43 -16.06 0.07 1.11
C LEU A 43 -17.44 -0.02 1.78
N MET A 44 -17.74 0.90 2.70
CA MET A 44 -19.07 0.99 3.28
C MET A 44 -20.15 1.31 2.25
N GLY A 45 -19.85 2.18 1.27
CA GLY A 45 -20.79 2.56 0.21
C GLY A 45 -21.06 1.44 -0.80
N ILE A 46 -20.03 0.68 -1.17
CA ILE A 46 -20.13 -0.34 -2.24
C ILE A 46 -20.48 -1.72 -1.67
N PHE A 47 -19.80 -2.14 -0.61
CA PHE A 47 -19.87 -3.50 -0.06
C PHE A 47 -20.64 -3.59 1.27
N GLY A 48 -21.01 -2.44 1.85
CA GLY A 48 -21.73 -2.36 3.11
C GLY A 48 -20.82 -2.25 4.35
N ALA A 49 -21.42 -1.74 5.44
CA ALA A 49 -20.72 -1.52 6.71
C ALA A 49 -20.07 -2.79 7.33
N PRO A 50 -20.70 -3.98 7.29
CA PRO A 50 -20.09 -5.17 7.89
C PRO A 50 -18.78 -5.57 7.20
N VAL A 51 -18.74 -5.50 5.87
CA VAL A 51 -17.54 -5.83 5.08
C VAL A 51 -16.41 -4.86 5.40
N ALA A 52 -16.70 -3.55 5.42
CA ALA A 52 -15.71 -2.52 5.71
C ALA A 52 -15.09 -2.68 7.11
N PHE A 53 -15.90 -2.98 8.13
CA PHE A 53 -15.39 -3.17 9.50
C PHE A 53 -14.48 -4.40 9.63
N VAL A 54 -14.91 -5.53 9.06
CA VAL A 54 -14.10 -6.75 9.02
C VAL A 54 -12.79 -6.52 8.26
N TYR A 55 -12.84 -5.74 7.18
CA TYR A 55 -11.70 -5.44 6.33
C TYR A 55 -10.64 -4.62 7.08
N VAL A 56 -11.07 -3.60 7.83
CA VAL A 56 -10.19 -2.77 8.67
C VAL A 56 -9.49 -3.61 9.73
N ILE A 57 -10.24 -4.47 10.41
CA ILE A 57 -9.68 -5.37 11.44
C ILE A 57 -8.67 -6.32 10.83
N ALA A 58 -9.01 -6.96 9.72
CA ALA A 58 -8.14 -7.91 9.05
C ALA A 58 -6.85 -7.23 8.54
N GLY A 59 -6.97 -6.03 7.96
CA GLY A 59 -5.82 -5.23 7.52
C GLY A 59 -4.91 -4.83 8.68
N LEU A 60 -5.47 -4.44 9.82
CA LEU A 60 -4.70 -4.12 11.02
C LEU A 60 -3.97 -5.33 11.59
N ILE A 61 -4.63 -6.50 11.61
CA ILE A 61 -4.02 -7.77 12.06
C ILE A 61 -2.80 -8.11 11.19
N ILE A 62 -2.93 -8.01 9.86
CA ILE A 62 -1.80 -8.25 8.95
C ILE A 62 -0.68 -7.25 9.19
N ALA A 63 -1.00 -5.97 9.37
CA ALA A 63 0.01 -4.96 9.59
C ALA A 63 0.84 -5.27 10.85
N ILE A 64 0.18 -5.63 11.95
CA ILE A 64 0.83 -5.99 13.22
C ILE A 64 1.65 -7.27 13.06
N ILE A 65 1.08 -8.32 12.45
CA ILE A 65 1.77 -9.60 12.26
C ILE A 65 2.98 -9.42 11.32
N GLY A 66 2.81 -8.71 10.22
CA GLY A 66 3.86 -8.45 9.24
C GLY A 66 5.01 -7.65 9.82
N GLY A 67 4.72 -6.58 10.57
CA GLY A 67 5.74 -5.83 11.30
C GLY A 67 6.45 -6.67 12.35
N ALA A 68 5.71 -7.49 13.12
CA ALA A 68 6.29 -8.39 14.12
C ALA A 68 7.19 -9.48 13.49
N ILE A 69 6.84 -10.01 12.33
CA ILE A 69 7.68 -10.97 11.59
C ILE A 69 8.99 -10.31 11.16
N ILE A 70 8.93 -9.09 10.61
CA ILE A 70 10.11 -8.35 10.18
C ILE A 70 11.04 -8.04 11.36
N GLU A 71 10.47 -7.67 12.50
CA GLU A 71 11.20 -7.42 13.76
C GLU A 71 11.90 -8.70 14.25
N ARG A 72 11.17 -9.82 14.34
CA ARG A 72 11.72 -11.10 14.81
C ARG A 72 12.84 -11.65 13.93
N MET A 73 12.83 -11.31 12.65
CA MET A 73 13.91 -11.69 11.73
C MET A 73 15.15 -10.79 11.84
N HIS A 74 15.14 -9.79 12.73
CA HIS A 74 16.22 -8.82 12.91
C HIS A 74 16.70 -8.23 11.58
N MET A 75 15.73 -7.84 10.74
CA MET A 75 16.00 -7.33 9.40
C MET A 75 16.50 -5.88 9.40
N GLU A 76 16.81 -5.33 10.58
CA GLU A 76 17.26 -3.95 10.78
C GLU A 76 18.51 -3.61 9.96
N LYS A 77 19.42 -4.58 9.85
CA LYS A 77 20.65 -4.51 9.02
C LYS A 77 20.39 -4.28 7.52
N TYR A 78 19.15 -4.42 7.08
CA TYR A 78 18.72 -4.23 5.69
C TYR A 78 18.05 -2.88 5.43
N VAL A 79 17.94 -2.01 6.43
CA VAL A 79 17.67 -0.59 6.22
C VAL A 79 18.95 0.10 5.74
N GLU A 80 18.83 1.05 4.83
CA GLU A 80 19.99 1.80 4.33
C GLU A 80 20.60 2.69 5.42
N SER A 81 21.94 2.73 5.47
CA SER A 81 22.68 3.41 6.55
C SER A 81 22.43 4.91 6.59
N PHE A 82 22.14 5.55 5.46
CA PHE A 82 21.85 6.99 5.42
C PHE A 82 20.57 7.38 6.17
N ILE A 83 19.63 6.44 6.37
CA ILE A 83 18.41 6.66 7.16
C ILE A 83 18.74 6.54 8.65
N LEU A 84 19.56 5.56 9.02
CA LEU A 84 19.98 5.33 10.40
C LEU A 84 20.92 6.44 10.91
N SER A 85 21.75 7.00 10.04
CA SER A 85 22.68 8.10 10.36
C SER A 85 22.00 9.48 10.43
N ALA A 86 20.75 9.62 10.01
CA ALA A 86 20.03 10.90 10.11
C ALA A 86 19.68 11.27 11.56
N GLY A 87 19.76 10.32 12.50
CA GLY A 87 19.55 10.56 13.94
C GLY A 87 20.73 11.21 14.68
N SER A 88 21.90 11.38 14.05
CA SER A 88 23.06 12.04 14.67
C SER A 88 23.26 13.50 14.23
N VAL A 89 22.30 14.08 13.51
CA VAL A 89 22.28 15.52 13.28
C VAL A 89 21.40 16.10 14.36
N ASP A 90 22.05 16.73 15.33
CA ASP A 90 21.41 17.62 16.30
C ASP A 90 20.68 18.70 15.49
N ILE A 91 19.38 18.47 15.23
CA ILE A 91 18.54 19.49 14.66
C ILE A 91 18.26 20.42 15.84
N GLU A 92 19.18 21.36 16.09
CA GLU A 92 18.81 22.67 16.59
C GLU A 92 17.65 23.11 15.70
N SER A 93 16.42 22.84 16.14
CA SER A 93 15.23 23.31 15.46
C SER A 93 15.30 24.80 15.64
N PRO A 94 15.65 25.59 14.61
CA PRO A 94 15.65 27.03 14.77
C PRO A 94 14.22 27.37 15.18
N GLU A 95 14.02 28.29 16.12
CA GLU A 95 12.69 28.82 16.38
C GLU A 95 12.25 29.60 15.13
N LEU A 96 11.70 28.86 14.16
CA LEU A 96 11.32 29.38 12.87
C LEU A 96 10.13 30.31 13.08
N THR A 97 10.31 31.58 12.71
CA THR A 97 9.20 32.53 12.66
C THR A 97 8.19 32.09 11.59
N LEU A 98 6.95 32.63 11.62
CA LEU A 98 5.91 32.27 10.65
C LEU A 98 6.35 32.46 9.18
N LYS A 99 7.22 33.45 8.91
CA LYS A 99 7.80 33.68 7.58
C LYS A 99 8.80 32.60 7.20
N ASP A 100 9.67 32.21 8.12
CA ASP A 100 10.66 31.16 7.88
C ASP A 100 9.99 29.80 7.68
N ARG A 101 8.88 29.52 8.39
CA ARG A 101 8.08 28.31 8.19
C ARG A 101 7.44 28.26 6.80
N LEU A 102 6.93 29.38 6.29
CA LEU A 102 6.34 29.47 4.95
C LEU A 102 7.38 29.28 3.85
N VAL A 103 8.55 29.91 3.99
CA VAL A 103 9.66 29.77 3.05
C VAL A 103 10.21 28.34 3.07
N TYR A 104 10.41 27.78 4.28
CA TYR A 104 10.83 26.40 4.47
C TYR A 104 9.83 25.42 3.86
N ALA A 105 8.54 25.55 4.16
CA ALA A 105 7.49 24.69 3.62
C ALA A 105 7.46 24.73 2.08
N LYS A 106 7.56 25.93 1.48
CA LYS A 106 7.62 26.08 0.02
C LYS A 106 8.87 25.42 -0.56
N TYR A 107 10.04 25.60 0.06
CA TYR A 107 11.28 25.00 -0.40
C TYR A 107 11.27 23.47 -0.27
N GLN A 108 10.82 22.96 0.87
CA GLN A 108 10.69 21.53 1.16
C GLN A 108 9.70 20.86 0.20
N MET A 109 8.55 21.50 -0.05
CA MET A 109 7.56 21.04 -1.04
C MET A 109 8.18 20.97 -2.43
N LEU A 110 8.81 22.06 -2.91
CA LEU A 110 9.42 22.11 -4.25
C LEU A 110 10.57 21.11 -4.42
N SER A 111 11.41 20.93 -3.41
CA SER A 111 12.51 19.97 -3.41
C SER A 111 11.99 18.53 -3.48
N THR A 112 10.98 18.21 -2.67
CA THR A 112 10.33 16.89 -2.66
C THR A 112 9.63 16.63 -3.99
N LEU A 113 8.85 17.61 -4.48
CA LEU A 113 8.20 17.53 -5.79
C LEU A 113 9.24 17.26 -6.87
N LYS A 114 10.32 18.04 -6.99
CA LYS A 114 11.36 17.83 -8.01
C LYS A 114 12.02 16.45 -7.94
N LYS A 115 12.23 15.91 -6.74
CA LYS A 115 12.83 14.57 -6.55
C LYS A 115 11.87 13.45 -6.94
N VAL A 116 10.59 13.58 -6.64
CA VAL A 116 9.58 12.51 -6.80
C VAL A 116 8.85 12.62 -8.14
N PHE A 117 8.67 13.82 -8.67
CA PHE A 117 8.00 14.12 -9.95
C PHE A 117 8.49 13.29 -11.13
N PRO A 118 9.80 13.10 -11.40
CA PRO A 118 10.23 12.27 -12.52
C PRO A 118 9.83 10.80 -12.33
N TYR A 119 9.87 10.28 -11.10
CA TYR A 119 9.43 8.91 -10.81
C TYR A 119 7.92 8.76 -10.88
N ILE A 120 7.15 9.77 -10.45
CA ILE A 120 5.69 9.80 -10.63
C ILE A 120 5.37 9.87 -12.12
N LEU A 121 6.04 10.71 -12.89
CA LEU A 121 5.80 10.85 -14.34
C LEU A 121 6.07 9.54 -15.07
N ILE A 122 7.17 8.86 -14.74
CA ILE A 122 7.50 7.53 -15.28
C ILE A 122 6.48 6.49 -14.80
N GLY A 123 6.13 6.47 -13.51
CA GLY A 123 5.19 5.51 -12.93
C GLY A 123 3.77 5.67 -13.47
N VAL A 124 3.28 6.89 -13.59
CA VAL A 124 1.99 7.25 -14.20
C VAL A 124 2.03 6.96 -15.69
N GLY A 125 3.11 7.28 -16.40
CA GLY A 125 3.26 6.99 -17.82
C GLY A 125 3.23 5.49 -18.12
N VAL A 126 4.02 4.71 -17.37
CA VAL A 126 4.02 3.24 -17.45
C VAL A 126 2.66 2.68 -17.02
N GLY A 127 2.05 3.21 -15.96
CA GLY A 127 0.72 2.82 -15.49
C GLY A 127 -0.38 3.08 -16.52
N ALA A 128 -0.36 4.24 -17.19
CA ALA A 128 -1.30 4.59 -18.24
C ALA A 128 -1.16 3.69 -19.47
N ILE A 129 0.07 3.29 -19.82
CA ILE A 129 0.33 2.31 -20.89
C ILE A 129 -0.19 0.93 -20.48
N ILE A 130 0.11 0.47 -19.25
CA ILE A 130 -0.36 -0.82 -18.73
C ILE A 130 -1.89 -0.87 -18.65
N HIS A 131 -2.54 0.22 -18.23
CA HIS A 131 -4.00 0.30 -18.18
C HIS A 131 -4.64 0.20 -19.58
N ASN A 132 -3.94 0.66 -20.62
CA ASN A 132 -4.38 0.48 -22.01
C ASN A 132 -4.13 -0.96 -22.50
N TRP A 133 -3.14 -1.66 -21.94
CA TRP A 133 -2.75 -3.03 -22.29
C TRP A 133 -3.47 -4.13 -21.52
N VAL A 134 -4.05 -3.85 -20.35
CA VAL A 134 -4.82 -4.78 -19.54
C VAL A 134 -6.29 -4.34 -19.58
N PRO A 135 -7.07 -4.82 -20.57
CA PRO A 135 -8.48 -4.45 -20.66
C PRO A 135 -9.22 -4.98 -19.44
N GLU A 136 -10.14 -4.19 -18.89
CA GLU A 136 -11.10 -4.61 -17.85
C GLU A 136 -11.82 -5.91 -18.25
N VAL A 137 -11.98 -6.15 -19.56
CA VAL A 137 -12.57 -7.36 -20.14
C VAL A 137 -11.75 -8.62 -19.86
N TRP A 138 -10.41 -8.54 -19.87
CA TRP A 138 -9.52 -9.68 -19.60
C TRP A 138 -9.46 -10.03 -18.12
N VAL A 139 -9.35 -9.00 -17.27
CA VAL A 139 -9.40 -9.17 -15.81
C VAL A 139 -10.75 -9.80 -15.44
N ALA A 140 -11.85 -9.28 -16.02
CA ALA A 140 -13.18 -9.81 -15.76
C ALA A 140 -13.46 -11.22 -16.28
N SER A 141 -12.89 -11.64 -17.42
CA SER A 141 -13.09 -13.01 -17.92
C SER A 141 -12.31 -14.04 -17.09
N ILE A 142 -11.13 -13.68 -16.59
CA ILE A 142 -10.28 -14.54 -15.76
C ILE A 142 -10.79 -14.61 -14.32
N LEU A 143 -11.29 -13.49 -13.76
CA LEU A 143 -11.65 -13.36 -12.34
C LEU A 143 -13.16 -13.42 -12.04
N GLY A 144 -14.01 -13.30 -13.06
CA GLY A 144 -15.49 -13.34 -12.91
C GLY A 144 -16.07 -14.74 -12.74
N SER A 145 -15.30 -15.79 -13.02
CA SER A 145 -15.72 -17.17 -12.73
C SER A 145 -15.49 -17.49 -11.25
N ARG A 146 -16.32 -18.35 -10.64
CA ARG A 146 -16.11 -18.92 -9.28
C ARG A 146 -14.88 -19.86 -9.27
N ASN A 147 -13.71 -19.29 -9.53
CA ASN A 147 -12.45 -20.00 -9.57
C ASN A 147 -11.81 -19.97 -8.17
N PRO A 148 -11.50 -21.12 -7.56
CA PRO A 148 -10.78 -21.16 -6.28
C PRO A 148 -9.40 -20.50 -6.35
N PHE A 149 -8.80 -20.32 -7.52
CA PHE A 149 -7.54 -19.58 -7.69
C PHE A 149 -7.74 -18.07 -7.96
N GLY A 150 -8.98 -17.58 -7.95
CA GLY A 150 -9.31 -16.19 -8.26
C GLY A 150 -8.56 -15.20 -7.38
N VAL A 151 -8.48 -15.46 -6.07
CA VAL A 151 -7.76 -14.60 -5.11
C VAL A 151 -6.28 -14.47 -5.44
N VAL A 152 -5.60 -15.59 -5.73
CA VAL A 152 -4.16 -15.59 -6.04
C VAL A 152 -3.90 -14.85 -7.36
N LEU A 153 -4.73 -15.10 -8.38
CA LEU A 153 -4.63 -14.42 -9.67
C LEU A 153 -4.89 -12.91 -9.52
N ALA A 154 -5.88 -12.52 -8.72
CA ALA A 154 -6.18 -11.12 -8.40
C ALA A 154 -4.97 -10.43 -7.77
N THR A 155 -4.33 -11.06 -6.78
CA THR A 155 -3.16 -10.51 -6.12
C THR A 155 -1.98 -10.35 -7.09
N ILE A 156 -1.67 -11.38 -7.88
CA ILE A 156 -0.54 -11.34 -8.82
C ILE A 156 -0.77 -10.28 -9.91
N LEU A 157 -1.98 -10.17 -10.43
CA LEU A 157 -2.34 -9.17 -11.45
C LEU A 157 -2.41 -7.75 -10.88
N GLY A 158 -2.77 -7.61 -9.60
CA GLY A 158 -2.84 -6.30 -8.92
C GLY A 158 -1.47 -5.69 -8.62
N ILE A 159 -0.46 -6.49 -8.26
CA ILE A 159 0.90 -6.00 -7.94
C ILE A 159 1.52 -5.09 -9.02
N PRO A 160 1.56 -5.47 -10.31
CA PRO A 160 2.15 -4.62 -11.34
C PRO A 160 1.27 -3.42 -11.72
N MET A 161 -0.01 -3.42 -11.35
CA MET A 161 -0.91 -2.32 -11.67
C MET A 161 -0.64 -1.11 -10.78
N TYR A 162 -0.49 0.03 -11.43
CA TYR A 162 -0.40 1.31 -10.74
C TYR A 162 -1.81 1.89 -10.58
N GLY A 163 -2.27 2.03 -9.35
CA GLY A 163 -3.54 2.64 -9.03
C GLY A 163 -3.66 2.96 -7.56
N ASP A 164 -4.46 3.97 -7.25
CA ASP A 164 -4.99 4.18 -5.91
C ASP A 164 -6.35 3.49 -5.80
N ILE A 165 -6.87 3.32 -4.58
CA ILE A 165 -8.13 2.59 -4.37
C ILE A 165 -9.27 3.20 -5.18
N PHE A 166 -9.29 4.54 -5.31
CA PHE A 166 -10.26 5.27 -6.11
C PHE A 166 -10.24 4.88 -7.60
N GLY A 167 -9.04 4.64 -8.15
CA GLY A 167 -8.88 4.20 -9.53
C GLY A 167 -9.31 2.74 -9.75
N THR A 168 -9.36 1.94 -8.68
CA THR A 168 -9.80 0.53 -8.75
C THR A 168 -11.30 0.34 -8.56
N ILE A 169 -12.06 1.39 -8.21
CA ILE A 169 -13.51 1.30 -7.98
C ILE A 169 -14.27 0.79 -9.23
N PRO A 170 -14.09 1.38 -10.44
CA PRO A 170 -14.86 0.94 -11.60
C PRO A 170 -14.56 -0.52 -11.96
N VAL A 171 -13.31 -0.93 -11.75
CA VAL A 171 -12.87 -2.32 -11.96
C VAL A 171 -13.51 -3.24 -10.93
N ALA A 172 -13.59 -2.83 -9.66
CA ALA A 172 -14.21 -3.60 -8.60
C ALA A 172 -15.72 -3.80 -8.85
N GLU A 173 -16.45 -2.76 -9.25
CA GLU A 173 -17.86 -2.83 -9.61
C GLU A 173 -18.09 -3.71 -10.85
N ALA A 174 -17.27 -3.58 -11.89
CA ALA A 174 -17.35 -4.40 -13.08
C ALA A 174 -17.09 -5.89 -12.79
N LEU A 175 -16.15 -6.19 -11.87
CA LEU A 175 -15.87 -7.56 -11.44
C LEU A 175 -17.02 -8.17 -10.64
N LEU A 176 -17.58 -7.43 -9.67
CA LEU A 176 -18.75 -7.87 -8.91
C LEU A 176 -19.95 -8.10 -9.83
N GLY A 177 -20.22 -7.17 -10.76
CA GLY A 177 -21.31 -7.27 -11.72
C GLY A 177 -21.20 -8.49 -12.65
N LYS A 178 -19.99 -9.02 -12.84
CA LYS A 178 -19.73 -10.24 -13.62
C LYS A 178 -19.64 -11.52 -12.79
N GLY A 179 -19.94 -11.45 -11.48
CA GLY A 179 -20.01 -12.62 -10.61
C GLY A 179 -18.71 -12.98 -9.88
N ALA A 180 -17.70 -12.09 -9.89
CA ALA A 180 -16.50 -12.29 -9.08
C ALA A 180 -16.85 -12.35 -7.58
N GLN A 181 -16.11 -13.17 -6.83
CA GLN A 181 -16.26 -13.24 -5.38
C GLN A 181 -15.72 -11.97 -4.71
N LEU A 182 -16.33 -11.60 -3.59
CA LEU A 182 -16.01 -10.36 -2.88
C LEU A 182 -14.55 -10.34 -2.42
N GLY A 183 -14.03 -11.45 -1.89
CA GLY A 183 -12.64 -11.55 -1.48
C GLY A 183 -11.65 -11.52 -2.64
N THR A 184 -12.03 -11.96 -3.83
CA THR A 184 -11.23 -11.82 -5.05
C THR A 184 -11.10 -10.35 -5.46
N VAL A 185 -12.19 -9.59 -5.40
CA VAL A 185 -12.19 -8.15 -5.69
C VAL A 185 -11.38 -7.37 -4.66
N LEU A 186 -11.59 -7.66 -3.36
CA LEU A 186 -10.80 -7.03 -2.30
C LEU A 186 -9.31 -7.36 -2.42
N ALA A 187 -8.95 -8.62 -2.72
CA ALA A 187 -7.56 -9.01 -2.89
C ALA A 187 -6.89 -8.27 -4.06
N PHE A 188 -7.61 -8.02 -5.15
CA PHE A 188 -7.13 -7.20 -6.26
C PHE A 188 -6.90 -5.76 -5.81
N MET A 189 -7.90 -5.13 -5.19
CA MET A 189 -7.79 -3.73 -4.73
C MET A 189 -6.63 -3.55 -3.74
N MET A 190 -6.48 -4.46 -2.77
CA MET A 190 -5.41 -4.44 -1.78
C MET A 190 -4.02 -4.62 -2.41
N ALA A 191 -3.89 -5.49 -3.41
CA ALA A 191 -2.63 -5.70 -4.12
C ALA A 191 -2.20 -4.47 -4.89
N VAL A 192 -3.14 -3.82 -5.58
CA VAL A 192 -2.89 -2.57 -6.30
C VAL A 192 -2.45 -1.46 -5.34
N THR A 193 -3.13 -1.27 -4.21
CA THR A 193 -2.81 -0.17 -3.29
C THR A 193 -1.54 -0.41 -2.47
N THR A 194 -1.29 -1.66 -2.05
CA THR A 194 -0.20 -2.00 -1.11
C THR A 194 1.12 -2.33 -1.82
N LEU A 195 1.06 -2.92 -3.01
CA LEU A 195 2.24 -3.47 -3.72
C LEU A 195 2.52 -2.82 -5.08
N SER A 196 1.95 -1.64 -5.35
CA SER A 196 2.18 -0.91 -6.60
C SER A 196 3.66 -0.67 -6.91
N LEU A 197 4.01 -0.71 -8.19
CA LEU A 197 5.38 -0.48 -8.66
C LEU A 197 6.03 0.81 -8.12
N PRO A 198 5.37 1.98 -8.11
CA PRO A 198 6.01 3.22 -7.64
C PRO A 198 6.31 3.19 -6.14
N SER A 199 5.44 2.57 -5.33
CA SER A 199 5.72 2.37 -3.90
C SER A 199 6.96 1.50 -3.70
N MET A 200 7.12 0.45 -4.51
CA MET A 200 8.28 -0.45 -4.44
C MET A 200 9.56 0.23 -4.90
N ILE A 201 9.52 1.05 -5.95
CA ILE A 201 10.67 1.84 -6.42
C ILE A 201 11.10 2.85 -5.35
N MET A 202 10.16 3.55 -4.72
CA MET A 202 10.47 4.51 -3.65
C MET A 202 11.00 3.80 -2.40
N LEU A 203 10.39 2.69 -2.00
CA LEU A 203 10.81 1.91 -0.84
C LEU A 203 12.19 1.27 -1.06
N ARG A 204 12.50 0.83 -2.29
CA ARG A 204 13.83 0.31 -2.66
C ARG A 204 14.97 1.29 -2.41
N LYS A 205 14.70 2.61 -2.43
CA LYS A 205 15.69 3.63 -2.07
C LYS A 205 15.98 3.68 -0.58
N ALA A 206 15.05 3.22 0.25
CA ALA A 206 15.16 3.24 1.70
C ALA A 206 15.66 1.91 2.30
N ILE A 207 15.38 0.79 1.63
CA ILE A 207 15.70 -0.55 2.13
C ILE A 207 16.37 -1.42 1.06
N LYS A 208 17.21 -2.34 1.53
CA LYS A 208 17.95 -3.33 0.72
C LYS A 208 16.97 -4.34 0.08
N PRO A 209 17.35 -5.03 -1.03
CA PRO A 209 16.39 -5.80 -1.84
C PRO A 209 15.87 -7.01 -1.08
N LYS A 210 16.66 -7.54 -0.14
CA LYS A 210 16.28 -8.66 0.72
C LYS A 210 15.08 -8.31 1.61
N LEU A 211 15.07 -7.10 2.19
CA LEU A 211 13.96 -6.64 3.02
C LEU A 211 12.75 -6.24 2.18
N LEU A 212 12.98 -5.65 1.00
CA LEU A 212 11.89 -5.37 0.06
C LEU A 212 11.18 -6.66 -0.39
N GLY A 213 11.94 -7.71 -0.73
CA GLY A 213 11.36 -9.00 -1.11
C GLY A 213 10.55 -9.63 0.02
N LEU A 214 11.05 -9.56 1.25
CA LEU A 214 10.31 -10.04 2.43
C LEU A 214 9.00 -9.26 2.64
N PHE A 215 9.04 -7.93 2.53
CA PHE A 215 7.86 -7.08 2.60
C PHE A 215 6.81 -7.47 1.56
N ILE A 216 7.22 -7.63 0.29
CA ILE A 216 6.32 -8.03 -0.80
C ILE A 216 5.69 -9.39 -0.49
N ALA A 217 6.49 -10.36 -0.03
CA ALA A 217 6.00 -11.70 0.30
C ALA A 217 4.97 -11.67 1.44
N ILE A 218 5.25 -10.95 2.53
CA ILE A 218 4.34 -10.81 3.68
C ILE A 218 3.01 -10.20 3.24
N CYS A 219 3.05 -9.09 2.49
CA CYS A 219 1.84 -8.44 2.00
C CYS A 219 1.07 -9.34 1.03
N ALA A 220 1.74 -9.98 0.07
CA ALA A 220 1.08 -10.85 -0.90
C ALA A 220 0.39 -12.04 -0.23
N VAL A 221 1.09 -12.73 0.70
CA VAL A 221 0.51 -13.84 1.47
C VAL A 221 -0.66 -13.35 2.32
N GLY A 222 -0.50 -12.20 2.99
CA GLY A 222 -1.54 -11.60 3.79
C GLY A 222 -2.80 -11.26 2.98
N ILE A 223 -2.64 -10.64 1.81
CA ILE A 223 -3.75 -10.30 0.90
C ILE A 223 -4.46 -11.57 0.43
N ILE A 224 -3.72 -12.63 0.10
CA ILE A 224 -4.30 -13.91 -0.30
C ILE A 224 -5.11 -14.54 0.85
N LEU A 225 -4.57 -14.53 2.07
CA LEU A 225 -5.27 -15.05 3.24
C LEU A 225 -6.57 -14.28 3.51
N ILE A 226 -6.55 -12.95 3.42
CA ILE A 226 -7.74 -12.12 3.57
C ILE A 226 -8.74 -12.36 2.44
N GLY A 227 -8.29 -12.46 1.19
CA GLY A 227 -9.18 -12.72 0.06
C GLY A 227 -9.93 -14.04 0.22
N TYR A 228 -9.25 -15.10 0.64
CA TYR A 228 -9.91 -16.37 0.94
C TYR A 228 -10.84 -16.28 2.16
N PHE A 229 -10.42 -15.58 3.21
CA PHE A 229 -11.25 -15.34 4.39
C PHE A 229 -12.56 -14.62 4.03
N PHE A 230 -12.51 -13.59 3.20
CA PHE A 230 -13.70 -12.91 2.72
C PHE A 230 -14.56 -13.78 1.79
N ASN A 231 -13.97 -14.61 0.94
CA ASN A 231 -14.74 -15.55 0.13
C ASN A 231 -15.50 -16.58 0.98
N LEU A 232 -14.93 -16.99 2.11
CA LEU A 232 -15.58 -17.91 3.07
C LEU A 232 -16.72 -17.25 3.84
N ILE A 233 -16.55 -15.99 4.21
CA ILE A 233 -17.54 -15.24 5.01
C ILE A 233 -18.59 -14.56 4.13
N GLN A 234 -18.33 -14.37 2.84
CA GLN A 234 -19.25 -13.78 1.88
C GLN A 234 -20.70 -14.31 1.99
N PRO A 235 -20.98 -15.63 2.12
CA PRO A 235 -22.34 -16.15 2.25
C PRO A 235 -23.08 -15.74 3.53
N PHE A 236 -22.36 -15.24 4.54
CA PHE A 236 -22.90 -14.81 5.83
C PHE A 236 -23.07 -13.29 5.94
N ILE A 237 -22.39 -12.52 5.07
CA ILE A 237 -22.36 -11.05 5.13
C ILE A 237 -23.14 -10.40 3.98
N VAL A 238 -23.26 -11.08 2.83
CA VAL A 238 -23.90 -10.56 1.60
C VAL A 238 -25.07 -11.45 1.18
#